data_AF-A0A2N9MGL0-F1
#
_entry.id   AF-A0A2N9MGL0-F1
#
_cell.length_a   1.000
_cell.length_b   1.000
_cell.length_c   1.000
_cell.angle_alpha   90.00
_cell.angle_beta   90.00
_cell.angle_gamma   90.00
#
_symmetry.space_group_name_H-M   'P 1'
#
loop_
_entity.id
_entity.type
_entity.pdbx_description
1 polymer ?
#
loop_
_entity_poly.entity_id
_entity_poly.type
_entity_poly.pdbx_seq_one_letter_code
_entity_poly.pdbx_strand_id
1 'polypeptide(L)'
;MVWELSFGSWVLLQPERINAYAQAVIQTLRADEYERGAIAEERVLGGDLAYQSSAQRLGDAEEERFVLLAMHQTLVERGLCLREQTETGPLLIFPSYYRRERPELVGHPAVLVSYRFNGFLDDIYATLVVRLHHTKPFKQDQLWRYAADFQTLTGKQLGVKMTGRAEGAGELEVYFDPGIAVEEKIIFSRYVHEHLLQKGQEVVRLRHHDAEADGGQAGYSMCELRGPRPSVGQAGGAVRQPGDAAARAGIARSNRPWCSTTRARSARWWAR
;
A
#
# COMPACT_ATOMS: atom_id res chain seq x y z
N MET A 1 1.24 23.93 -4.47
CA MET A 1 0.03 23.08 -4.68
C MET A 1 -0.93 23.36 -3.54
N VAL A 2 -2.23 23.26 -3.78
CA VAL A 2 -3.28 23.56 -2.78
C VAL A 2 -4.08 22.27 -2.56
N TRP A 3 -4.29 21.87 -1.30
CA TRP A 3 -4.98 20.62 -0.96
C TRP A 3 -6.27 20.89 -0.18
N GLU A 4 -7.43 20.53 -0.74
CA GLU A 4 -8.71 20.59 -0.04
C GLU A 4 -8.82 19.43 0.96
N LEU A 5 -9.19 19.72 2.21
CA LEU A 5 -9.36 18.71 3.24
C LEU A 5 -10.73 18.03 3.10
N SER A 6 -10.82 16.75 3.41
CA SER A 6 -12.08 15.99 3.35
C SER A 6 -13.06 16.36 4.48
N PHE A 7 -12.69 17.29 5.36
CA PHE A 7 -13.44 17.72 6.53
C PHE A 7 -13.35 19.24 6.72
N GLY A 8 -14.51 19.87 6.91
CA GLY A 8 -14.65 21.31 7.01
C GLY A 8 -14.32 22.04 5.70
N SER A 9 -14.68 23.32 5.60
CA SER A 9 -14.48 24.14 4.40
C SER A 9 -13.03 24.64 4.26
N TRP A 10 -12.05 23.80 4.58
CA TRP A 10 -10.66 24.19 4.77
C TRP A 10 -9.76 23.70 3.65
N VAL A 11 -8.78 24.53 3.32
CA VAL A 11 -7.84 24.31 2.23
C VAL A 11 -6.43 24.54 2.77
N LEU A 12 -5.59 23.53 2.64
CA LEU A 12 -4.21 23.55 3.09
C LEU A 12 -3.31 24.10 1.98
N LEU A 13 -2.73 25.27 2.22
CA LEU A 13 -1.91 25.98 1.24
C LEU A 13 -0.47 25.44 1.15
N GLN A 14 -0.01 24.70 2.16
CA GLN A 14 1.35 24.17 2.28
C GLN A 14 1.31 22.68 2.69
N PRO A 15 1.04 21.75 1.75
CA PRO A 15 1.00 20.31 2.02
C PRO A 15 2.32 19.76 2.56
N GLU A 16 3.42 20.46 2.34
CA GLU A 16 4.74 20.13 2.87
C GLU A 16 4.75 20.12 4.41
N ARG A 17 3.85 20.88 5.06
CA ARG A 17 3.71 20.85 6.52
C ARG A 17 3.24 19.49 7.02
N ILE A 18 2.32 18.83 6.31
CA ILE A 18 1.86 17.47 6.68
C ILE A 18 3.05 16.51 6.75
N ASN A 19 3.98 16.61 5.80
CA ASN A 19 5.19 15.77 5.81
C ASN A 19 6.06 16.02 7.04
N ALA A 20 6.22 17.28 7.47
CA ALA A 20 6.98 17.60 8.68
C ALA A 20 6.35 16.97 9.95
N TYR A 21 5.02 17.04 10.08
CA TYR A 21 4.32 16.38 11.18
C TYR A 21 4.36 14.85 11.09
N ALA A 22 4.27 14.28 9.89
CA ALA A 22 4.45 12.84 9.68
C ALA A 22 5.87 12.37 10.10
N GLN A 23 6.90 13.17 9.80
CA GLN A 23 8.25 12.90 10.30
C GLN A 23 8.32 12.95 11.83
N ALA A 24 7.60 13.87 12.48
CA ALA A 24 7.52 13.91 13.95
C ALA A 24 6.86 12.65 14.53
N VAL A 25 5.80 12.12 13.89
CA VAL A 25 5.21 10.82 14.26
C VAL A 25 6.26 9.70 14.16
N ILE A 26 6.98 9.62 13.04
CA ILE A 26 8.03 8.62 12.81
C ILE A 26 9.13 8.71 13.88
N GLN A 27 9.57 9.91 14.22
CA GLN A 27 10.58 10.11 15.26
C GLN A 27 10.07 9.70 16.64
N THR A 28 8.80 9.95 16.93
CA THR A 28 8.14 9.51 18.17
C THR A 28 8.12 7.99 18.26
N LEU A 29 7.71 7.31 17.18
CA LEU A 29 7.73 5.84 17.09
C LEU A 29 9.14 5.27 17.27
N ARG A 30 10.16 5.97 16.77
CA ARG A 30 11.55 5.53 16.88
C ARG A 30 12.15 5.71 18.27
N ALA A 31 11.62 6.63 19.06
CA ALA A 31 12.05 6.90 20.43
C ALA A 31 11.33 5.99 21.46
N ASP A 32 10.30 5.25 21.06
CA ASP A 32 9.63 4.28 21.92
C ASP A 32 10.59 3.13 22.28
N GLU A 33 10.85 2.98 23.58
CA GLU A 33 11.77 1.99 24.14
C GLU A 33 11.30 0.55 23.88
N TYR A 34 9.98 0.36 23.79
CA TYR A 34 9.40 -0.96 23.55
C TYR A 34 9.27 -1.32 22.07
N GLU A 35 9.66 -0.39 21.18
CA GLU A 35 9.74 -0.57 19.74
C GLU A 35 8.48 -1.18 19.11
N ARG A 36 7.31 -0.84 19.66
CA ARG A 36 6.03 -1.48 19.31
C ARG A 36 5.48 -0.97 17.98
N GLY A 37 6.11 0.04 17.38
CA GLY A 37 5.61 0.68 16.16
C GLY A 37 4.18 1.22 16.33
N ALA A 38 3.77 1.57 17.55
CA ALA A 38 2.41 1.98 17.86
C ALA A 38 2.39 3.31 18.63
N ILE A 39 1.34 4.10 18.41
CA ILE A 39 1.15 5.40 19.06
C ILE A 39 -0.35 5.63 19.31
N ALA A 40 -0.70 6.21 20.45
CA ALA A 40 -2.09 6.56 20.75
C ALA A 40 -2.60 7.61 19.75
N GLU A 41 -3.82 7.42 19.23
CA GLU A 41 -4.43 8.35 18.28
C GLU A 41 -4.58 9.75 18.89
N GLU A 42 -4.96 9.83 20.17
CA GLU A 42 -5.07 11.10 20.90
C GLU A 42 -3.72 11.83 20.99
N ARG A 43 -2.62 11.11 21.18
CA ARG A 43 -1.27 11.69 21.23
C ARG A 43 -0.89 12.33 19.90
N VAL A 44 -1.24 11.68 18.79
CA VAL A 44 -1.04 12.22 17.44
C VAL A 44 -1.88 13.47 17.21
N LEU A 45 -3.17 13.42 17.53
CA LEU A 45 -4.09 14.55 17.34
C LEU A 45 -3.82 15.72 18.29
N GLY A 46 -3.24 15.46 19.47
CA GLY A 46 -2.81 16.46 20.44
C GLY A 46 -1.45 17.08 20.15
N GLY A 47 -0.69 16.56 19.18
CA GLY A 47 0.62 17.08 18.81
C GLY A 47 1.72 16.82 19.85
N ASP A 48 1.53 15.85 20.76
CA ASP A 48 2.56 15.42 21.70
C ASP A 48 3.54 14.46 21.00
N LEU A 49 4.30 15.02 20.06
CA LEU A 49 5.22 14.30 19.18
C LEU A 49 6.66 14.79 19.37
N ALA A 50 7.62 13.94 19.03
CA ALA A 50 9.03 14.27 18.99
C ALA A 50 9.35 15.06 17.70
N TYR A 51 9.45 16.39 17.82
CA TYR A 51 9.84 17.27 16.73
C TYR A 51 11.37 17.38 16.63
N GLN A 52 11.88 17.45 15.39
CA GLN A 52 13.29 17.80 15.18
C GLN A 52 13.52 19.27 15.53
N SER A 53 14.71 19.61 16.06
CA SER A 53 15.04 20.99 16.43
C SER A 53 14.99 21.99 15.26
N SER A 54 15.09 21.49 14.03
CA SER A 54 14.94 22.26 12.78
C SER A 54 13.50 22.35 12.28
N ALA A 55 12.56 21.57 12.85
CA ALA A 55 11.17 21.58 12.42
C ALA A 55 10.46 22.80 13.03
N GLN A 56 10.00 23.71 12.17
CA GLN A 56 9.21 24.85 12.60
C GLN A 56 7.76 24.40 12.86
N ARG A 57 7.41 24.25 14.15
CA ARG A 57 6.03 24.01 14.58
C ARG A 57 5.16 25.23 14.26
N LEU A 58 3.89 24.99 13.95
CA LEU A 58 2.90 26.06 13.81
C LEU A 58 2.73 26.78 15.16
N GLY A 59 2.67 28.11 15.11
CA GLY A 59 2.48 28.95 16.29
C GLY A 59 1.01 29.08 16.72
N ASP A 60 0.08 28.83 15.78
CA ASP A 60 -1.36 28.82 16.03
C ASP A 60 -1.82 27.37 16.31
N ALA A 61 -2.40 27.15 17.49
CA ALA A 61 -2.84 25.85 17.94
C ALA A 61 -4.07 25.31 17.16
N GLU A 62 -4.95 26.19 16.69
CA GLU A 62 -6.10 25.78 15.88
C GLU A 62 -5.65 25.37 14.48
N GLU A 63 -4.75 26.14 13.85
CA GLU A 63 -4.15 25.75 12.57
C GLU A 63 -3.42 24.42 12.67
N GLU A 64 -2.60 24.25 13.72
CA GLU A 64 -1.88 23.01 13.97
C GLU A 64 -2.82 21.81 14.08
N ARG A 65 -3.92 21.95 14.82
CA ARG A 65 -4.92 20.89 14.98
C ARG A 65 -5.47 20.42 13.63
N PHE A 66 -5.73 21.33 12.70
CA PHE A 66 -6.19 20.96 11.35
C PHE A 66 -5.09 20.22 10.57
N VAL A 67 -3.83 20.64 10.68
CA VAL A 67 -2.71 19.93 10.04
C VAL A 67 -2.53 18.53 10.63
N LEU A 68 -2.61 18.38 11.95
CA LEU A 68 -2.54 17.09 12.63
C LEU A 68 -3.67 16.16 12.20
N LEU A 69 -4.90 16.67 12.11
CA LEU A 69 -6.05 15.89 11.66
C LEU A 69 -5.92 15.48 10.18
N ALA A 70 -5.49 16.39 9.31
CA ALA A 70 -5.24 16.10 7.90
C ALA A 70 -4.13 15.05 7.71
N MET A 71 -3.06 15.18 8.49
CA MET A 71 -1.96 14.22 8.50
C MET A 71 -2.44 12.85 8.99
N HIS A 72 -3.17 12.80 10.10
CA HIS A 72 -3.77 11.57 10.63
C HIS A 72 -4.64 10.87 9.60
N GLN A 73 -5.57 11.59 8.96
CA GLN A 73 -6.41 11.03 7.91
C GLN A 73 -5.59 10.51 6.73
N THR A 74 -4.56 11.26 6.32
CA THR A 74 -3.67 10.82 5.25
C THR A 74 -2.99 9.49 5.59
N LEU A 75 -2.55 9.29 6.83
CA LEU A 75 -1.92 8.03 7.25
C LEU A 75 -2.91 6.85 7.23
N VAL A 76 -4.15 7.08 7.67
CA VAL A 76 -5.19 6.04 7.71
C VAL A 76 -5.72 5.73 6.30
N GLU A 77 -6.08 6.73 5.51
CA GLU A 77 -6.64 6.58 4.16
C GLU A 77 -5.65 5.96 3.18
N ARG A 78 -4.36 6.25 3.34
CA ARG A 78 -3.31 5.62 2.54
C ARG A 78 -2.99 4.19 2.99
N GLY A 79 -3.55 3.74 4.11
CA GLY A 79 -3.32 2.42 4.67
C GLY A 79 -1.90 2.23 5.20
N LEU A 80 -1.29 3.28 5.77
CA LEU A 80 0.05 3.21 6.36
C LEU A 80 0.03 2.74 7.82
N CYS A 81 -1.13 2.81 8.47
CA CYS A 81 -1.34 2.33 9.82
C CYS A 81 -2.68 1.59 9.97
N LEU A 82 -2.72 0.67 10.93
CA LEU A 82 -3.93 0.06 11.46
C LEU A 82 -4.47 0.92 12.59
N ARG A 83 -5.79 0.99 12.72
CA ARG A 83 -6.47 1.63 13.85
C ARG A 83 -7.17 0.57 14.67
N GLU A 84 -6.62 0.25 15.84
CA GLU A 84 -7.17 -0.75 16.76
C GLU A 84 -7.78 -0.07 17.98
N GLN A 85 -8.95 -0.55 18.41
CA GLN A 85 -9.58 -0.07 19.64
C GLN A 85 -9.04 -0.84 20.84
N THR A 86 -8.44 -0.13 21.79
CA THR A 86 -7.96 -0.70 23.06
C THR A 86 -8.78 -0.16 24.23
N GLU A 87 -8.62 -0.75 25.42
CA GLU A 87 -9.28 -0.27 26.65
C GLU A 87 -8.89 1.18 27.00
N THR A 88 -7.66 1.58 26.66
CA THR A 88 -7.13 2.93 26.87
C THR A 88 -7.47 3.90 25.74
N GLY A 89 -8.18 3.45 24.70
CA GLY A 89 -8.56 4.26 23.54
C GLY A 89 -8.02 3.72 22.20
N PRO A 90 -8.26 4.45 21.10
CA PRO A 90 -7.76 4.09 19.78
C PRO A 90 -6.23 4.16 19.69
N LEU A 91 -5.63 3.09 19.15
CA LEU A 91 -4.20 2.93 18.95
C LEU A 91 -3.90 2.83 17.44
N LEU A 92 -2.92 3.60 16.97
CA LEU A 92 -2.42 3.52 15.61
C LEU A 92 -1.18 2.65 15.57
N ILE A 93 -1.24 1.55 14.82
CA ILE A 93 -0.14 0.58 14.68
C ILE A 93 0.45 0.72 13.28
N PHE A 94 1.76 0.91 13.19
CA PHE A 94 2.49 1.09 11.94
C PHE A 94 3.34 -0.15 11.65
N PRO A 95 2.90 -1.04 10.73
CA PRO A 95 3.59 -2.31 10.49
C PRO A 95 5.08 -2.16 10.15
N SER A 96 5.44 -1.16 9.34
CA SER A 96 6.82 -0.96 8.89
C SER A 96 7.75 -0.41 9.96
N TYR A 97 7.21 0.15 11.05
CA TYR A 97 8.00 0.66 12.19
C TYR A 97 8.06 -0.33 13.35
N TYR A 98 7.44 -1.50 13.21
CA TYR A 98 7.65 -2.60 14.12
C TYR A 98 9.11 -3.07 13.98
N ARG A 99 9.90 -3.03 15.05
CA ARG A 99 11.34 -3.40 14.97
C ARG A 99 11.61 -4.84 15.35
N ARG A 100 10.68 -5.51 16.01
CA ARG A 100 10.81 -6.94 16.34
C ARG A 100 11.03 -7.73 15.06
N GLU A 101 12.23 -8.28 14.92
CA GLU A 101 12.53 -9.20 13.83
C GLU A 101 11.86 -10.54 14.09
N ARG A 102 11.44 -11.20 13.02
CA ARG A 102 10.90 -12.54 13.12
C ARG A 102 12.07 -13.51 13.42
N PRO A 103 11.98 -14.33 14.47
CA PRO A 103 12.96 -15.40 14.68
C PRO A 103 13.04 -16.30 13.43
N GLU A 104 14.23 -16.78 13.08
CA GLU A 104 14.36 -17.74 11.99
C GLU A 104 13.54 -18.99 12.29
N LEU A 105 12.51 -19.24 11.49
CA LEU A 105 11.70 -20.44 11.61
C LEU A 105 12.48 -21.64 11.08
N VAL A 106 12.87 -22.53 12.00
CA VAL A 106 13.37 -23.86 11.68
C VAL A 106 12.17 -24.71 11.25
N GLY A 107 11.92 -24.78 9.94
CA GLY A 107 10.84 -25.59 9.36
C GLY A 107 9.64 -24.80 8.84
N HIS A 108 9.89 -23.81 7.97
CA HIS A 108 8.80 -23.22 7.19
C HIS A 108 8.06 -24.34 6.45
N PRO A 109 6.72 -24.38 6.45
CA PRO A 109 6.02 -25.16 5.45
C PRO A 109 6.39 -24.60 4.06
N ALA A 110 6.53 -25.49 3.07
CA ALA A 110 7.07 -25.18 1.75
C ALA A 110 6.59 -23.82 1.21
N VAL A 111 7.52 -22.90 0.96
CA VAL A 111 7.25 -21.61 0.31
C VAL A 111 6.64 -21.91 -1.05
N LEU A 112 5.32 -21.78 -1.17
CA LEU A 112 4.60 -22.22 -2.36
C LEU A 112 4.73 -21.17 -3.49
N VAL A 113 4.87 -19.90 -3.11
CA VAL A 113 4.97 -18.78 -4.04
C VAL A 113 5.90 -17.71 -3.47
N SER A 114 6.81 -17.21 -4.31
CA SER A 114 7.59 -16.02 -4.04
C SER A 114 7.41 -14.98 -5.14
N TYR A 115 7.65 -13.72 -4.81
CA TYR A 115 7.53 -12.58 -5.70
C TYR A 115 8.79 -11.75 -5.63
N ARG A 116 9.27 -11.29 -6.78
CA ARG A 116 10.33 -10.27 -6.87
C ARG A 116 9.74 -9.01 -7.48
N PHE A 117 10.08 -7.85 -6.93
CA PHE A 117 9.56 -6.56 -7.38
C PHE A 117 10.50 -5.44 -6.97
N ASN A 118 10.28 -4.25 -7.51
CA ASN A 118 10.98 -3.02 -7.12
C ASN A 118 9.97 -2.03 -6.51
N GLY A 119 10.41 -1.21 -5.54
CA GLY A 119 9.59 -0.14 -4.99
C GLY A 119 9.92 0.24 -3.55
N PHE A 120 9.03 1.02 -2.93
CA PHE A 120 9.14 1.41 -1.52
C PHE A 120 8.69 0.25 -0.62
N LEU A 121 9.64 -0.55 -0.14
CA LEU A 121 9.37 -1.76 0.64
C LEU A 121 8.49 -1.49 1.86
N ASP A 122 8.81 -0.44 2.63
CA ASP A 122 8.02 -0.04 3.81
C ASP A 122 6.57 0.26 3.46
N ASP A 123 6.31 1.00 2.38
CA ASP A 123 4.96 1.33 1.94
C ASP A 123 4.21 0.10 1.42
N ILE A 124 4.88 -0.73 0.62
CA ILE A 124 4.30 -1.96 0.06
C ILE A 124 3.90 -2.91 1.19
N TYR A 125 4.77 -3.08 2.19
CA TYR A 125 4.53 -3.92 3.35
C TYR A 125 3.41 -3.39 4.24
N ALA A 126 3.46 -2.12 4.66
CA ALA A 126 2.42 -1.52 5.49
C ALA A 126 1.04 -1.65 4.83
N THR A 127 0.94 -1.23 3.57
CA THR A 127 -0.34 -1.25 2.86
C THR A 127 -0.85 -2.66 2.60
N LEU A 128 0.04 -3.65 2.42
CA LEU A 128 -0.36 -5.06 2.29
C LEU A 128 -0.94 -5.58 3.59
N VAL A 129 -0.24 -5.38 4.71
CA VAL A 129 -0.69 -5.83 6.04
C VAL A 129 -2.02 -5.17 6.39
N VAL A 130 -2.16 -3.86 6.18
CA VAL A 130 -3.41 -3.13 6.45
C VAL A 130 -4.56 -3.66 5.58
N ARG A 131 -4.31 -3.91 4.30
CA ARG A 131 -5.31 -4.49 3.40
C ARG A 131 -5.74 -5.89 3.85
N LEU A 132 -4.79 -6.73 4.26
CA LEU A 132 -5.07 -8.09 4.74
C LEU A 132 -5.82 -8.07 6.07
N HIS A 133 -5.49 -7.15 6.98
CA HIS A 133 -6.20 -7.00 8.25
C HIS A 133 -7.69 -6.67 8.07
N HIS A 134 -8.05 -5.85 7.07
CA HIS A 134 -9.45 -5.55 6.75
C HIS A 134 -10.17 -6.64 5.94
N THR A 135 -9.50 -7.75 5.61
CA THR A 135 -10.05 -8.82 4.78
C THR A 135 -10.65 -9.92 5.66
N LYS A 136 -11.99 -10.03 5.67
CA LYS A 136 -12.77 -10.88 6.60
C LYS A 136 -12.30 -12.35 6.77
N PRO A 137 -11.84 -13.07 5.73
CA PRO A 137 -11.36 -14.44 5.88
C PRO A 137 -10.09 -14.61 6.73
N PHE A 138 -9.35 -13.53 6.98
CA PHE A 138 -8.06 -13.56 7.64
C PHE A 138 -8.10 -12.73 8.92
N LYS A 139 -7.71 -13.34 10.03
CA LYS A 139 -7.52 -12.66 11.31
C LYS A 139 -6.03 -12.45 11.53
N GLN A 140 -5.61 -11.22 11.84
CA GLN A 140 -4.22 -10.97 12.23
C GLN A 140 -3.86 -11.76 13.48
N ASP A 141 -2.70 -12.41 13.47
CA ASP A 141 -2.15 -13.17 14.60
C ASP A 141 -0.91 -12.48 15.15
N GLN A 142 0.18 -12.46 14.39
CA GLN A 142 1.46 -11.89 14.80
C GLN A 142 2.00 -10.94 13.74
N LEU A 143 2.70 -9.90 14.20
CA LEU A 143 3.30 -8.88 13.35
C LEU A 143 4.78 -8.69 13.72
N TRP A 144 5.62 -8.57 12.70
CA TRP A 144 7.06 -8.32 12.80
C TRP A 144 7.49 -7.27 11.78
N ARG A 145 8.76 -6.90 11.84
CA ARG A 145 9.42 -6.15 10.77
C ARG A 145 9.43 -7.00 9.50
N TYR A 146 8.71 -6.56 8.48
CA TYR A 146 8.61 -7.23 7.17
C TYR A 146 8.07 -8.68 7.20
N ALA A 147 7.36 -9.08 8.25
CA ALA A 147 6.63 -10.35 8.24
C ALA A 147 5.34 -10.25 9.05
N ALA A 148 4.29 -10.91 8.57
CA ALA A 148 2.99 -10.93 9.23
C ALA A 148 2.35 -12.32 9.11
N ASP A 149 1.89 -12.85 10.23
CA ASP A 149 1.11 -14.08 10.34
C ASP A 149 -0.38 -13.75 10.51
N PHE A 150 -1.18 -14.53 9.81
CA PHE A 150 -2.64 -14.49 9.87
C PHE A 150 -3.18 -15.89 10.12
N GLN A 151 -4.35 -15.94 10.75
CA GLN A 151 -5.13 -17.15 10.93
C GLN A 151 -6.35 -17.12 10.03
N THR A 152 -6.63 -18.26 9.40
CA THR A 152 -7.89 -18.48 8.69
C THR A 152 -9.03 -18.72 9.67
N LEU A 153 -10.27 -18.70 9.19
CA LEU A 153 -11.44 -19.07 10.01
C LEU A 153 -11.38 -20.52 10.53
N THR A 154 -10.60 -21.38 9.87
CA THR A 154 -10.35 -22.77 10.29
C THR A 154 -9.21 -22.90 11.31
N GLY A 155 -8.63 -21.77 11.75
CA GLY A 155 -7.56 -21.72 12.75
C GLY A 155 -6.19 -22.15 12.22
N LYS A 156 -6.00 -22.16 10.88
CA LYS A 156 -4.72 -22.48 10.25
C LYS A 156 -3.90 -21.22 9.99
N GLN A 157 -2.58 -21.33 10.10
CA GLN A 157 -1.66 -20.21 9.92
C GLN A 157 -1.21 -20.06 8.47
N LEU A 158 -1.19 -18.82 8.01
CA LEU A 158 -0.61 -18.41 6.73
C LEU A 158 0.01 -17.03 6.91
N GLY A 159 0.88 -16.63 6.00
CA GLY A 159 1.45 -15.30 6.12
C GLY A 159 2.40 -14.92 5.01
N VAL A 160 3.00 -13.76 5.21
CA VAL A 160 3.95 -13.17 4.29
C VAL A 160 5.24 -12.83 5.01
N LYS A 161 6.35 -13.02 4.32
CA LYS A 161 7.67 -12.57 4.74
C LYS A 161 8.29 -11.81 3.58
N MET A 162 8.85 -10.64 3.85
CA MET A 162 9.49 -9.81 2.86
C MET A 162 10.95 -9.60 3.25
N THR A 163 11.83 -9.69 2.26
CA THR A 163 13.26 -9.48 2.41
C THR A 163 13.72 -8.44 1.41
N GLY A 164 14.44 -7.43 1.90
CA GLY A 164 15.08 -6.44 1.05
C GLY A 164 16.27 -7.05 0.31
N ARG A 165 16.41 -6.68 -0.96
CA ARG A 165 17.58 -6.94 -1.81
C ARG A 165 18.23 -5.58 -2.16
N ALA A 166 19.38 -5.60 -2.82
CA ALA A 166 20.07 -4.38 -3.23
C ALA A 166 19.17 -3.49 -4.12
N GLU A 167 19.41 -2.17 -4.08
CA GLU A 167 18.80 -1.17 -4.99
C GLU A 167 17.27 -1.02 -4.90
N GLY A 168 16.65 -1.31 -3.75
CA GLY A 168 15.19 -1.17 -3.58
C GLY A 168 14.38 -2.31 -4.22
N ALA A 169 15.06 -3.38 -4.61
CA ALA A 169 14.43 -4.64 -4.94
C ALA A 169 13.94 -5.34 -3.66
N GLY A 170 12.73 -5.87 -3.72
CA GLY A 170 12.12 -6.68 -2.66
C GLY A 170 11.83 -8.08 -3.15
N GLU A 171 11.94 -9.02 -2.23
CA GLU A 171 11.38 -10.36 -2.39
C GLU A 171 10.32 -10.59 -1.32
N LEU A 172 9.18 -11.15 -1.72
CA LEU A 172 8.09 -11.49 -0.82
C LEU A 172 7.74 -12.96 -0.97
N GLU A 173 7.85 -13.70 0.12
CA GLU A 173 7.52 -15.10 0.25
C GLU A 173 6.15 -15.24 0.90
N VAL A 174 5.34 -16.13 0.34
CA VAL A 174 4.03 -16.52 0.89
C VAL A 174 4.12 -17.96 1.36
N TYR A 175 3.77 -18.18 2.63
CA TYR A 175 3.78 -19.49 3.25
C TYR A 175 2.41 -19.84 3.82
N PHE A 176 2.15 -21.15 3.91
CA PHE A 176 0.88 -21.71 4.33
C PHE A 176 1.11 -22.95 5.18
N ASP A 177 0.32 -23.13 6.22
CA ASP A 177 0.25 -24.43 6.89
C ASP A 177 -0.10 -25.56 5.89
N PRO A 178 0.48 -26.77 6.05
CA PRO A 178 0.27 -27.88 5.11
C PRO A 178 -1.21 -28.25 4.94
N GLY A 179 -1.98 -28.16 6.02
CA GLY A 179 -3.39 -28.52 6.09
C GLY A 179 -4.38 -27.45 5.62
N ILE A 180 -3.93 -26.34 5.04
CA ILE A 180 -4.82 -25.31 4.49
C ILE A 180 -5.45 -25.79 3.17
N ALA A 181 -6.75 -25.53 3.02
CA ALA A 181 -7.51 -25.82 1.80
C ALA A 181 -6.93 -25.05 0.59
N VAL A 182 -6.91 -25.68 -0.58
CA VAL A 182 -6.32 -25.10 -1.79
C VAL A 182 -6.98 -23.78 -2.16
N GLU A 183 -8.28 -23.67 -1.95
CA GLU A 183 -9.08 -22.46 -2.19
C GLU A 183 -8.58 -21.29 -1.35
N GLU A 184 -8.29 -21.50 -0.06
CA GLU A 184 -7.75 -20.47 0.84
C GLU A 184 -6.35 -20.02 0.39
N LYS A 185 -5.49 -20.97 -0.02
CA LYS A 185 -4.16 -20.66 -0.59
C LYS A 185 -4.27 -19.81 -1.86
N ILE A 186 -5.21 -20.12 -2.75
CA ILE A 186 -5.46 -19.37 -3.98
C ILE A 186 -5.95 -17.96 -3.67
N ILE A 187 -6.91 -17.81 -2.75
CA ILE A 187 -7.47 -16.51 -2.37
C ILE A 187 -6.37 -15.62 -1.79
N PHE A 188 -5.62 -16.11 -0.80
CA PHE A 188 -4.54 -15.33 -0.18
C PHE A 188 -3.45 -14.95 -1.19
N SER A 189 -2.99 -15.91 -2.00
CA SER A 189 -2.00 -15.66 -3.05
C SER A 189 -2.46 -14.60 -4.06
N ARG A 190 -3.76 -14.59 -4.40
CA ARG A 190 -4.33 -13.60 -5.31
C ARG A 190 -4.31 -12.20 -4.69
N TYR A 191 -4.70 -12.06 -3.42
CA TYR A 191 -4.65 -10.77 -2.72
C TYR A 191 -3.23 -10.18 -2.70
N VAL A 192 -2.24 -10.99 -2.35
CA VAL A 192 -0.83 -10.58 -2.36
C VAL A 192 -0.40 -10.17 -3.76
N HIS A 193 -0.71 -10.99 -4.77
CA HIS A 193 -0.33 -10.70 -6.15
C HIS A 193 -0.93 -9.39 -6.68
N GLU A 194 -2.24 -9.18 -6.50
CA GLU A 194 -2.93 -7.97 -6.95
C GLU A 194 -2.39 -6.73 -6.25
N HIS A 195 -2.06 -6.84 -4.96
CA HIS A 195 -1.45 -5.74 -4.20
C HIS A 195 -0.08 -5.37 -4.75
N LEU A 196 0.77 -6.37 -5.01
CA LEU A 196 2.10 -6.13 -5.59
C LEU A 196 1.99 -5.51 -6.98
N LEU A 197 1.03 -5.93 -7.83
CA LEU A 197 0.81 -5.31 -9.14
C LEU A 197 0.35 -3.85 -9.05
N GLN A 198 -0.34 -3.47 -7.97
CA GLN A 198 -0.82 -2.10 -7.77
C GLN A 198 0.25 -1.16 -7.19
N LYS A 199 1.16 -1.68 -6.36
CA LYS A 199 2.11 -0.86 -5.56
C LYS A 199 3.57 -1.06 -5.96
N GLY A 200 3.93 -2.22 -6.48
CA GLY A 200 5.28 -2.56 -6.90
C GLY A 200 5.48 -2.34 -8.41
N GLN A 201 6.75 -2.35 -8.80
CA GLN A 201 7.20 -2.29 -10.20
C GLN A 201 7.88 -3.61 -10.57
N GLU A 202 7.84 -3.97 -11.85
CA GLU A 202 8.53 -5.15 -12.39
C GLU A 202 8.24 -6.45 -11.61
N VAL A 203 6.98 -6.63 -11.21
CA VAL A 203 6.57 -7.76 -10.38
C VAL A 203 6.68 -9.08 -11.15
N VAL A 204 7.55 -9.97 -10.67
CA VAL A 204 7.74 -11.32 -11.19
C VAL A 204 7.28 -12.32 -10.13
N ARG A 205 6.36 -13.22 -10.52
CA ARG A 205 5.92 -14.32 -9.67
C ARG A 205 6.77 -15.56 -9.95
N LEU A 206 7.42 -16.06 -8.92
CA LEU A 206 8.17 -17.30 -8.93
C LEU A 206 7.35 -18.39 -8.23
N ARG A 207 7.29 -19.58 -8.85
CA ARG A 207 6.64 -20.75 -8.24
C ARG A 207 7.74 -21.72 -7.87
N HIS A 208 7.74 -22.16 -6.62
CA HIS A 208 8.56 -23.27 -6.21
C HIS A 208 7.77 -24.54 -6.51
N HIS A 209 8.31 -25.40 -7.37
CA HIS A 209 7.82 -26.75 -7.52
C HIS A 209 8.62 -27.61 -6.55
N ASP A 210 7.93 -28.40 -5.73
CA ASP A 210 8.57 -29.47 -4.98
C ASP A 210 9.15 -30.43 -6.03
N ALA A 211 10.46 -30.35 -6.26
CA ALA A 211 11.17 -31.44 -6.90
C ALA A 211 11.19 -32.57 -5.86
N GLU A 212 10.30 -33.53 -6.03
CA GLU A 212 10.32 -34.79 -5.30
C GLU A 212 11.64 -35.50 -5.68
N ALA A 213 12.71 -35.17 -4.96
CA ALA A 213 14.03 -35.75 -5.15
C ALA A 213 14.08 -37.07 -4.40
N ASP A 214 13.94 -38.16 -5.15
CA ASP A 214 14.48 -39.45 -4.77
C ASP A 214 15.98 -39.24 -4.46
N GLY A 215 16.34 -39.41 -3.19
CA GLY A 215 17.68 -39.38 -2.61
C GLY A 215 18.78 -38.56 -3.30
N GLY A 216 18.96 -37.30 -2.90
CA GLY A 216 20.26 -36.61 -3.04
C GLY A 216 20.15 -35.12 -3.36
N GLN A 217 20.53 -34.29 -2.38
CA GLN A 217 20.78 -32.84 -2.47
C GLN A 217 19.69 -32.01 -3.17
N ALA A 218 18.79 -31.45 -2.36
CA ALA A 218 17.79 -30.47 -2.78
C ALA A 218 18.46 -29.21 -3.37
N GLY A 219 18.63 -29.20 -4.68
CA GLY A 219 18.91 -28.00 -5.47
C GLY A 219 17.59 -27.36 -5.89
N TYR A 220 17.32 -26.16 -5.39
CA TYR A 220 16.18 -25.34 -5.84
C TYR A 220 16.40 -24.94 -7.30
N SER A 221 15.61 -25.49 -8.22
CA SER A 221 15.60 -25.05 -9.62
C SER A 221 14.56 -23.94 -9.81
N MET A 222 15.03 -22.76 -10.19
CA MET A 222 14.25 -21.54 -10.37
C MET A 222 13.75 -21.44 -11.82
N CYS A 223 12.45 -21.59 -12.05
CA CYS A 223 11.86 -21.29 -13.35
C CYS A 223 11.34 -19.85 -13.40
N GLU A 224 12.08 -18.96 -14.07
CA GLU A 224 11.62 -17.60 -14.39
C GLU A 224 10.57 -17.63 -15.51
N LEU A 225 9.32 -17.27 -15.19
CA LEU A 225 8.31 -16.98 -16.21
C LEU A 225 8.41 -15.50 -16.60
N ARG A 226 9.19 -15.20 -17.66
CA ARG A 226 9.18 -13.88 -18.30
C ARG A 226 7.86 -13.70 -19.08
N GLY A 227 7.11 -12.64 -18.76
CA GLY A 227 6.00 -12.19 -19.59
C GLY A 227 6.47 -11.81 -21.01
N PRO A 228 5.59 -11.87 -22.03
CA PRO A 228 5.99 -11.65 -23.41
C PRO A 228 6.46 -10.21 -23.62
N ARG A 229 7.68 -10.05 -24.17
CA ARG A 229 8.19 -8.75 -24.64
C ARG A 229 7.43 -8.35 -25.91
N PRO A 230 7.01 -7.08 -26.07
CA PRO A 230 6.54 -6.60 -27.36
C PRO A 230 7.73 -6.52 -28.32
N SER A 231 7.64 -7.25 -29.43
CA SER A 231 8.60 -7.21 -30.52
C SER A 231 8.46 -5.89 -31.28
N VAL A 232 9.48 -5.03 -31.17
CA VAL A 232 9.64 -3.86 -32.06
C VAL A 232 10.13 -4.39 -33.41
N GLY A 233 9.23 -4.48 -34.38
CA GLY A 233 9.55 -4.77 -35.77
C GLY A 233 9.65 -3.49 -36.59
N GLN A 234 10.83 -3.18 -37.10
CA GLN A 234 11.06 -2.23 -38.18
C GLN A 234 10.81 -2.90 -39.54
N ALA A 235 9.94 -2.30 -40.35
CA ALA A 235 9.91 -2.32 -41.83
C ALA A 235 8.85 -1.25 -42.24
N GLY A 236 9.07 -0.26 -43.09
CA GLY A 236 9.91 -0.20 -44.29
C GLY A 236 9.07 -0.61 -45.51
N GLY A 237 8.38 0.33 -46.18
CA GLY A 237 7.75 0.05 -47.49
C GLY A 237 6.50 0.89 -47.82
N ALA A 238 6.49 1.47 -49.02
CA ALA A 238 5.65 2.57 -49.47
C ALA A 238 4.33 2.19 -50.18
N VAL A 239 3.35 3.10 -50.07
CA VAL A 239 2.38 3.61 -51.09
C VAL A 239 1.55 2.61 -51.93
N ARG A 240 0.21 2.77 -51.87
CA ARG A 240 -0.71 2.95 -53.03
C ARG A 240 -2.16 3.27 -52.60
N GLN A 241 -2.71 4.37 -53.13
CA GLN A 241 -4.14 4.60 -53.39
C GLN A 241 -4.48 4.02 -54.80
N PRO A 242 -5.73 3.66 -55.16
CA PRO A 242 -6.95 4.50 -55.28
C PRO A 242 -8.22 3.78 -54.74
N GLY A 243 -9.47 4.24 -54.74
CA GLY A 243 -10.24 5.37 -55.28
C GLY A 243 -11.73 4.94 -55.28
N ASP A 244 -12.61 5.85 -54.85
CA ASP A 244 -14.06 6.02 -55.08
C ASP A 244 -15.04 4.82 -55.18
N ALA A 245 -16.09 4.84 -54.33
CA ALA A 245 -17.47 5.26 -54.69
C ALA A 245 -18.60 4.51 -53.95
N ALA A 246 -19.52 5.31 -53.38
CA ALA A 246 -20.97 5.10 -53.19
C ALA A 246 -21.48 4.00 -52.21
N ALA A 247 -22.62 4.09 -51.52
CA ALA A 247 -23.55 5.16 -51.12
C ALA A 247 -24.67 4.50 -50.26
N ARG A 248 -25.41 5.32 -49.48
CA ARG A 248 -26.75 5.09 -48.86
C ARG A 248 -26.78 4.32 -47.52
N ALA A 249 -27.57 4.66 -46.49
CA ALA A 249 -28.53 5.75 -46.23
C ALA A 249 -29.00 5.72 -44.73
N GLY A 250 -29.56 6.85 -44.25
CA GLY A 250 -30.56 6.93 -43.15
C GLY A 250 -30.04 7.48 -41.80
N ILE A 251 -30.00 8.79 -41.55
CA ILE A 251 -31.06 9.70 -41.04
C ILE A 251 -31.73 9.26 -39.72
N ALA A 252 -31.40 9.94 -38.62
CA ALA A 252 -32.38 10.59 -37.73
C ALA A 252 -31.70 11.64 -36.83
N ARG A 253 -32.31 12.83 -36.79
CA ARG A 253 -31.89 14.06 -36.10
C ARG A 253 -32.47 14.10 -34.69
N SER A 254 -31.80 14.79 -33.74
CA SER A 254 -32.44 15.87 -32.98
C SER A 254 -31.43 16.75 -32.22
N ASN A 255 -31.54 18.05 -32.48
CA ASN A 255 -30.87 19.21 -31.89
C ASN A 255 -30.99 19.33 -30.35
N ARG A 256 -29.87 19.71 -29.70
CA ARG A 256 -29.54 20.96 -28.94
C ARG A 256 -30.67 21.71 -28.17
N PRO A 257 -30.36 22.78 -27.40
CA PRO A 257 -29.44 22.96 -26.26
C PRO A 257 -30.12 23.78 -25.12
N TRP A 258 -29.70 23.72 -23.84
CA TRP A 258 -30.13 24.74 -22.85
C TRP A 258 -28.96 25.27 -22.01
N CYS A 259 -28.96 26.59 -21.88
CA CYS A 259 -28.00 27.46 -21.21
C CYS A 259 -28.73 28.20 -20.06
N SER A 260 -27.95 28.88 -19.21
CA SER A 260 -28.34 29.79 -18.09
C SER A 260 -28.62 29.06 -16.75
N THR A 261 -28.29 29.57 -15.55
CA THR A 261 -27.96 30.91 -15.06
C THR A 261 -27.15 30.85 -13.75
N THR A 262 -26.28 31.83 -13.58
CA THR A 262 -25.49 32.29 -12.42
C THR A 262 -26.24 32.38 -11.07
N ARG A 263 -25.57 32.03 -9.95
CA ARG A 263 -25.72 32.73 -8.67
C ARG A 263 -24.40 32.81 -7.91
N ALA A 264 -23.95 34.05 -7.71
CA ALA A 264 -22.78 34.43 -6.94
C ALA A 264 -22.98 34.18 -5.43
N ARG A 265 -21.92 33.75 -4.73
CA ARG A 265 -21.77 33.95 -3.28
C ARG A 265 -20.38 34.49 -2.98
N SER A 266 -20.40 35.54 -2.16
CA SER A 266 -19.34 36.47 -1.81
C SER A 266 -18.17 35.82 -1.07
N ALA A 267 -16.95 36.01 -1.58
CA ALA A 267 -15.71 35.86 -0.81
C ALA A 267 -15.44 37.16 -0.05
N ARG A 268 -15.39 37.10 1.29
CA ARG A 268 -14.87 38.19 2.12
C ARG A 268 -13.37 38.00 2.26
N TRP A 269 -12.63 38.94 1.71
CA TRP A 269 -11.21 39.14 1.93
C TRP A 269 -11.03 39.93 3.23
N TRP A 270 -10.15 39.49 4.13
CA TRP A 270 -9.55 40.38 5.13
C TRP A 270 -8.04 40.20 5.12
N ALA A 271 -7.37 41.35 5.14
CA ALA A 271 -5.95 41.54 4.96
C ALA A 271 -5.30 41.95 6.29
N ARG A 272 -4.01 41.61 6.39
CA ARG A 272 -2.99 41.96 7.39
C ARG A 272 -2.95 41.13 8.66
#